data_AF-A0A150T2G1-F1
#
_entry.id   AF-A0A150T2G1-F1
#
_cell.length_a   1.000
_cell.length_b   1.000
_cell.length_c   1.000
_cell.angle_alpha   90.00
_cell.angle_beta   90.00
_cell.angle_gamma   90.00
#
_symmetry.space_group_name_H-M   'P 1'
#
loop_
_entity.id
_entity.type
_entity.pdbx_description
1 polymer ?
#
loop_
_entity_poly.entity_id
_entity_poly.type
_entity_poly.pdbx_seq_one_letter_code
_entity_poly.pdbx_strand_id
1 'polypeptide(L)'
;MPLHLFLAHADTQEPVLSGGLPQDAVDAPPRPEARSRRPTHLAERSGLPDALPAQRWGLVVPRGDAGRRLVDRIAPLLDKRREDQHAQVKIYEVEPGMDAEAANRWIGQDYRDEVGRQLADLPRYLLILGGPDLVSWELQQMLGGEAFVGRLAFTDERGDVDEQAYEAYVAKLLRWERQGEEELARGASAILYTARDGTGAIAEGHEHLMKPLRSAAEALRRKGRFPAADLVEIGGGEGRFSDDDLLDHAHDLLARAERAEAGLLFSMSHGLGLPASGRWTSPEEQRRLQGAMKISRSNDRIAAKDLRGRKFLPGGLWLFFACFGGGAPARSAYLPWLEQLAALGLHDGHARTVLSALPREGERPFVAALPQQALASPDGPLGVIGHVDLSWTWSFQDGIATAGGGAPRPRHERFQEALRSAVNGHRFGVVHHEIASFFGEIDRNLTAMYEKDAASPGGADDGARRARRADLWMQRQDLSAYVL
;
A
#
# COMPACT_ATOMS: atom_id res chain seq x y z
N MET A 1 9.10 -3.03 -41.21
CA MET A 1 10.31 -2.17 -41.28
C MET A 1 11.38 -2.82 -40.41
N PRO A 2 12.63 -2.99 -40.88
CA PRO A 2 13.68 -3.61 -40.09
C PRO A 2 14.02 -2.80 -38.83
N LEU A 3 14.23 -3.49 -37.71
CA LEU A 3 14.73 -2.88 -36.46
C LEU A 3 16.26 -2.76 -36.58
N HIS A 4 16.77 -1.53 -36.48
CA HIS A 4 18.20 -1.23 -36.59
C HIS A 4 18.84 -1.06 -35.20
N LEU A 5 20.02 -1.67 -35.00
CA LEU A 5 20.83 -1.51 -33.80
C LEU A 5 21.91 -0.45 -34.06
N PHE A 6 21.93 0.63 -33.27
CA PHE A 6 22.91 1.72 -33.37
C PHE A 6 24.14 1.45 -32.50
N LEU A 7 24.78 0.31 -32.72
CA LEU A 7 26.02 -0.10 -32.07
C LEU A 7 27.02 -0.46 -33.15
N ALA A 8 28.28 -0.01 -33.00
CA ALA A 8 29.37 -0.34 -33.91
C ALA A 8 30.49 -1.08 -33.16
N HIS A 9 31.19 -1.96 -33.86
CA HIS A 9 32.40 -2.60 -33.35
C HIS A 9 33.47 -1.52 -33.09
N ALA A 10 34.08 -1.53 -31.90
CA ALA A 10 35.00 -0.46 -31.49
C ALA A 10 36.31 -0.45 -32.31
N ASP A 11 36.68 -1.61 -32.84
CA ASP A 11 37.89 -1.85 -33.63
C ASP A 11 37.68 -1.67 -35.14
N THR A 12 36.52 -2.06 -35.68
CA THR A 12 36.23 -1.93 -37.12
C THR A 12 35.34 -0.75 -37.49
N GLN A 13 34.70 -0.12 -36.50
CA GLN A 13 33.69 0.95 -36.65
C GLN A 13 32.47 0.57 -37.52
N GLU A 14 32.33 -0.70 -37.86
CA GLU A 14 31.19 -1.20 -38.63
C GLU A 14 29.99 -1.46 -37.72
N PRO A 15 28.75 -1.23 -38.20
CA PRO A 15 27.55 -1.56 -37.45
C PRO A 15 27.52 -3.04 -37.08
N VAL A 16 27.28 -3.35 -35.80
CA VAL A 16 27.21 -4.72 -35.26
C VAL A 16 26.11 -5.55 -35.96
N LEU A 17 25.09 -4.90 -36.51
CA LEU A 17 24.05 -5.53 -37.32
C LEU A 17 23.77 -4.69 -38.58
N SER A 18 24.46 -4.99 -39.67
CA SER A 18 24.38 -4.25 -40.94
C SER A 18 23.04 -4.43 -41.68
N GLY A 19 22.34 -5.56 -41.48
CA GLY A 19 21.06 -5.86 -42.15
C GLY A 19 19.79 -5.61 -41.33
N GLY A 20 19.92 -5.26 -40.04
CA GLY A 20 18.79 -5.30 -39.09
C GLY A 20 18.29 -6.73 -38.83
N LEU A 21 17.35 -6.89 -37.89
CA LEU A 21 16.73 -8.20 -37.63
C LEU A 21 15.55 -8.47 -38.58
N PRO A 22 15.39 -9.69 -39.11
CA PRO A 22 14.19 -10.13 -39.83
C PRO A 22 12.94 -10.03 -38.94
N GLN A 23 11.81 -9.59 -39.50
CA GLN A 23 10.59 -9.28 -38.74
C GLN A 23 9.92 -10.55 -38.16
N ASP A 24 10.19 -11.69 -38.77
CA ASP A 24 9.76 -13.07 -38.46
C ASP A 24 10.56 -13.74 -37.31
N ALA A 25 11.69 -13.15 -36.88
CA ALA A 25 12.42 -13.62 -35.70
C ALA A 25 11.68 -13.33 -34.36
N VAL A 26 10.51 -12.70 -34.44
CA VAL A 26 9.69 -12.26 -33.29
C VAL A 26 8.48 -13.17 -33.05
N ASP A 27 8.20 -14.15 -33.94
CA ASP A 27 6.88 -14.80 -33.99
C ASP A 27 6.65 -15.98 -33.02
N ALA A 28 7.63 -16.40 -32.19
CA ALA A 28 7.34 -17.33 -31.08
C ALA A 28 8.45 -17.37 -30.01
N PRO A 29 8.33 -16.54 -28.98
CA PRO A 29 8.19 -17.07 -27.62
C PRO A 29 7.14 -16.31 -26.79
N PRO A 30 6.40 -16.95 -25.86
CA PRO A 30 5.55 -16.21 -24.94
C PRO A 30 6.46 -15.47 -23.94
N ARG A 31 6.51 -14.15 -24.06
CA ARG A 31 7.29 -13.24 -23.20
C ARG A 31 6.44 -12.00 -22.89
N PRO A 32 6.48 -11.49 -21.64
CA PRO A 32 5.80 -10.23 -21.31
C PRO A 32 6.30 -9.09 -22.21
N GLU A 33 5.41 -8.19 -22.62
CA GLU A 33 5.74 -7.06 -23.49
C GLU A 33 6.90 -6.24 -22.90
N ALA A 34 8.08 -6.38 -23.49
CA ALA A 34 9.20 -5.46 -23.24
C ALA A 34 8.85 -4.12 -23.89
N ARG A 35 8.13 -3.25 -23.16
CA ARG A 35 7.92 -1.86 -23.55
C ARG A 35 9.23 -1.08 -23.44
N SER A 36 10.11 -1.24 -24.42
CA SER A 36 11.19 -0.28 -24.70
C SER A 36 10.62 0.93 -25.47
N ARG A 37 9.64 1.62 -24.91
CA ARG A 37 9.34 2.98 -25.39
C ARG A 37 10.34 3.90 -24.71
N ARG A 38 11.12 4.65 -25.50
CA ARG A 38 11.69 5.93 -25.03
C ARG A 38 10.62 6.63 -24.18
N PRO A 39 10.93 7.24 -23.02
CA PRO A 39 9.89 7.87 -22.21
C PRO A 39 9.10 8.83 -23.09
N THR A 40 7.87 8.46 -23.43
CA THR A 40 6.97 9.29 -24.25
C THR A 40 6.39 10.42 -23.41
N HIS A 41 6.51 10.30 -22.08
CA HIS A 41 6.07 11.26 -21.09
C HIS A 41 7.16 11.33 -20.02
N LEU A 42 7.64 12.54 -19.76
CA LEU A 42 8.33 12.85 -18.51
C LEU A 42 7.24 13.18 -17.48
N ALA A 43 7.47 13.05 -16.19
CA ALA A 43 6.60 13.66 -15.18
C ALA A 43 7.35 14.87 -14.62
N GLU A 44 6.67 15.99 -14.36
CA GLU A 44 7.30 17.10 -13.65
C GLU A 44 7.45 16.72 -12.17
N ARG A 45 8.57 16.07 -11.85
CA ARG A 45 8.90 15.60 -10.50
C ARG A 45 9.75 16.60 -9.72
N SER A 46 10.05 17.76 -10.32
CA SER A 46 10.90 18.81 -9.75
C SER A 46 10.19 19.74 -8.77
N GLY A 47 8.86 19.78 -8.79
CA GLY A 47 8.07 20.56 -7.84
C GLY A 47 8.12 19.99 -6.41
N LEU A 48 7.91 20.85 -5.41
CA LEU A 48 7.77 20.41 -4.02
C LEU A 48 6.63 19.38 -3.91
N PRO A 49 6.86 18.19 -3.32
CA PRO A 49 5.84 17.16 -3.21
C PRO A 49 4.56 17.63 -2.54
N ASP A 50 4.61 18.46 -1.49
CA ASP A 50 3.41 18.91 -0.79
C ASP A 50 2.65 20.06 -1.45
N ALA A 51 3.19 20.65 -2.52
CA ALA A 51 2.62 21.82 -3.17
C ALA A 51 1.56 21.42 -4.21
N LEU A 52 0.27 21.54 -3.84
CA LEU A 52 -0.85 21.24 -4.74
C LEU A 52 -0.85 22.02 -6.06
N PRO A 53 -0.46 23.31 -6.13
CA PRO A 53 -0.35 24.00 -7.42
C PRO A 53 0.63 23.33 -8.39
N ALA A 54 1.70 22.71 -7.89
CA ALA A 54 2.73 22.04 -8.69
C ALA A 54 2.41 20.57 -8.96
N GLN A 55 1.86 19.85 -7.97
CA GLN A 55 1.57 18.43 -8.10
C GLN A 55 0.19 18.13 -8.68
N ARG A 56 -0.74 19.09 -8.59
CA ARG A 56 -2.16 18.95 -8.94
C ARG A 56 -2.88 17.85 -8.15
N TRP A 57 -4.20 17.92 -8.12
CA TRP A 57 -5.10 17.02 -7.42
C TRP A 57 -6.28 16.64 -8.31
N GLY A 58 -6.62 15.36 -8.33
CA GLY A 58 -7.65 14.78 -9.17
C GLY A 58 -8.44 13.67 -8.47
N LEU A 59 -9.55 13.29 -9.09
CA LEU A 59 -10.43 12.22 -8.63
C LEU A 59 -10.43 11.05 -9.59
N VAL A 60 -10.49 9.84 -9.05
CA VAL A 60 -10.81 8.61 -9.79
C VAL A 60 -12.12 8.08 -9.23
N VAL A 61 -13.16 7.98 -10.07
CA VAL A 61 -14.52 7.65 -9.62
C VAL A 61 -15.13 6.56 -10.50
N PRO A 62 -16.02 5.71 -9.96
CA PRO A 62 -16.71 4.73 -10.78
C PRO A 62 -17.59 5.44 -11.83
N ARG A 63 -17.64 4.88 -13.04
CA ARG A 63 -18.49 5.42 -14.11
C ARG A 63 -19.97 5.35 -13.74
N GLY A 64 -20.73 6.38 -14.14
CA GLY A 64 -22.19 6.45 -13.99
C GLY A 64 -22.67 7.04 -12.66
N ASP A 65 -23.94 6.79 -12.34
CA ASP A 65 -24.64 7.48 -11.24
C ASP A 65 -23.99 7.25 -9.86
N ALA A 66 -23.37 6.08 -9.66
CA ALA A 66 -22.66 5.78 -8.42
C ALA A 66 -21.50 6.76 -8.19
N GLY A 67 -20.69 7.04 -9.22
CA GLY A 67 -19.61 8.01 -9.13
C GLY A 67 -20.13 9.42 -8.95
N ARG A 68 -21.20 9.80 -9.68
CA ARG A 68 -21.80 11.13 -9.55
C ARG A 68 -22.28 11.40 -8.12
N ARG A 69 -22.97 10.45 -7.50
CA ARG A 69 -23.42 10.58 -6.10
C ARG A 69 -22.24 10.75 -5.15
N LEU A 70 -21.16 9.97 -5.30
CA LEU A 70 -19.98 10.09 -4.44
C LEU A 70 -19.28 11.45 -4.61
N VAL A 71 -19.18 11.96 -5.84
CA VAL A 71 -18.65 13.29 -6.15
C VAL A 71 -19.47 14.38 -5.47
N ASP A 72 -20.80 14.28 -5.50
CA ASP A 72 -21.70 15.24 -4.86
C ASP A 72 -21.47 15.31 -3.33
N ARG A 73 -21.22 14.17 -2.67
CA ARG A 73 -20.95 14.11 -1.22
C ARG A 73 -19.64 14.76 -0.81
N ILE A 74 -18.68 14.85 -1.72
CA ILE A 74 -17.38 15.47 -1.46
C ILE A 74 -17.22 16.85 -2.13
N ALA A 75 -18.32 17.46 -2.62
CA ALA A 75 -18.29 18.76 -3.28
C ALA A 75 -17.53 19.86 -2.50
N PRO A 76 -17.66 19.97 -1.15
CA PRO A 76 -16.87 20.95 -0.39
C PRO A 76 -15.35 20.73 -0.50
N LEU A 77 -14.89 19.48 -0.61
CA LEU A 77 -13.48 19.17 -0.82
C LEU A 77 -13.03 19.55 -2.23
N LEU A 78 -13.86 19.30 -3.25
CA LEU A 78 -13.59 19.69 -4.63
C LEU A 78 -13.39 21.20 -4.75
N ASP A 79 -14.25 22.00 -4.15
CA ASP A 79 -14.15 23.46 -4.17
C ASP A 79 -12.86 23.92 -3.50
N LYS A 80 -12.55 23.40 -2.31
CA LYS A 80 -11.29 23.68 -1.63
C LYS A 80 -10.07 23.30 -2.46
N ARG A 81 -10.09 22.15 -3.17
CA ARG A 81 -8.95 21.72 -4.00
C ARG A 81 -8.80 22.54 -5.27
N ARG A 82 -9.88 23.03 -5.87
CA ARG A 82 -9.81 24.01 -6.97
C ARG A 82 -9.09 25.28 -6.54
N GLU A 83 -9.42 25.78 -5.34
CA GLU A 83 -8.77 26.95 -4.74
C GLU A 83 -7.28 26.66 -4.45
N ASP A 84 -6.98 25.56 -3.76
CA ASP A 84 -5.62 25.20 -3.33
C ASP A 84 -4.63 25.01 -4.47
N GLN A 85 -5.09 24.51 -5.61
CA GLN A 85 -4.22 24.23 -6.76
C GLN A 85 -4.30 25.29 -7.86
N HIS A 86 -5.20 26.27 -7.73
CA HIS A 86 -5.50 27.29 -8.74
C HIS A 86 -5.81 26.72 -10.14
N ALA A 87 -6.48 25.57 -10.19
CA ALA A 87 -6.87 24.89 -11.43
C ALA A 87 -8.10 24.00 -11.21
N GLN A 88 -8.78 23.65 -12.31
CA GLN A 88 -9.89 22.71 -12.24
C GLN A 88 -9.42 21.33 -11.79
N VAL A 89 -10.23 20.67 -10.96
CA VAL A 89 -10.00 19.28 -10.58
C VAL A 89 -10.37 18.39 -11.74
N LYS A 90 -9.41 17.56 -12.19
CA LYS A 90 -9.65 16.51 -13.16
C LYS A 90 -10.36 15.33 -12.51
N ILE A 91 -11.39 14.82 -13.16
CA ILE A 91 -12.19 13.68 -12.70
C ILE A 91 -12.09 12.60 -13.77
N TYR A 92 -11.53 11.45 -13.39
CA TYR A 92 -11.41 10.31 -14.26
C TYR A 92 -12.46 9.26 -13.90
N GLU A 93 -13.28 8.87 -14.88
CA GLU A 93 -14.28 7.82 -14.71
C GLU A 93 -13.71 6.45 -15.11
N VAL A 94 -13.89 5.46 -14.25
CA VAL A 94 -13.35 4.11 -14.45
C VAL A 94 -14.45 3.06 -14.45
N GLU A 95 -14.26 2.04 -15.29
CA GLU A 95 -15.08 0.83 -15.25
C GLU A 95 -14.67 -0.05 -14.06
N PRO A 96 -15.63 -0.74 -13.41
CA PRO A 96 -15.34 -1.66 -12.32
C PRO A 96 -14.56 -2.90 -12.79
N GLY A 97 -13.84 -3.53 -11.87
CA GLY A 97 -13.22 -4.85 -12.11
C GLY A 97 -12.00 -4.86 -13.04
N MET A 98 -11.31 -3.73 -13.23
CA MET A 98 -10.06 -3.72 -13.99
C MET A 98 -9.01 -4.64 -13.36
N ASP A 99 -8.49 -5.58 -14.15
CA ASP A 99 -7.27 -6.31 -13.81
C ASP A 99 -6.02 -5.44 -14.01
N ALA A 100 -4.83 -5.99 -13.72
CA ALA A 100 -3.57 -5.27 -13.85
C ALA A 100 -3.28 -4.83 -15.31
N GLU A 101 -3.71 -5.60 -16.32
CA GLU A 101 -3.45 -5.25 -17.71
C GLU A 101 -4.35 -4.09 -18.16
N ALA A 102 -5.63 -4.14 -17.79
CA ALA A 102 -6.59 -3.07 -18.01
C ALA A 102 -6.19 -1.79 -17.28
N ALA A 103 -5.78 -1.89 -16.01
CA ALA A 103 -5.27 -0.76 -15.24
C ALA A 103 -4.05 -0.12 -15.90
N ASN A 104 -3.10 -0.91 -16.37
CA ASN A 104 -1.91 -0.40 -17.08
C ASN A 104 -2.26 0.34 -18.38
N ARG A 105 -3.23 -0.18 -19.15
CA ARG A 105 -3.71 0.50 -20.36
C ARG A 105 -4.35 1.84 -20.02
N TRP A 106 -5.24 1.84 -19.04
CA TRP A 106 -5.93 3.04 -18.57
C TRP A 106 -4.96 4.11 -18.07
N ILE A 107 -3.94 3.73 -17.28
CA ILE A 107 -2.89 4.66 -16.80
C ILE A 107 -2.18 5.34 -17.97
N GLY A 108 -1.93 4.62 -19.06
CA GLY A 108 -1.33 5.19 -20.26
C GLY A 108 -2.29 6.12 -21.02
N GLN A 109 -3.48 5.61 -21.35
CA GLN A 109 -4.38 6.23 -22.32
C GLN A 109 -5.32 7.27 -21.71
N ASP A 110 -5.90 6.98 -20.55
CA ASP A 110 -6.95 7.81 -19.95
C ASP A 110 -6.40 8.74 -18.86
N TYR A 111 -5.27 8.41 -18.27
CA TYR A 111 -4.62 9.25 -17.25
C TYR A 111 -3.47 10.08 -17.83
N ARG A 112 -2.43 9.47 -18.40
CA ARG A 112 -1.26 10.21 -18.90
C ARG A 112 -1.54 10.96 -20.20
N ASP A 113 -2.14 10.30 -21.19
CA ASP A 113 -2.37 10.92 -22.50
C ASP A 113 -3.43 12.02 -22.45
N GLU A 114 -4.28 12.06 -21.42
CA GLU A 114 -5.33 13.08 -21.22
C GLU A 114 -4.77 14.51 -21.09
N VAL A 115 -3.54 14.67 -20.59
CA VAL A 115 -2.85 15.98 -20.54
C VAL A 115 -1.89 16.20 -21.71
N GLY A 116 -1.77 15.24 -22.61
CA GLY A 116 -0.86 15.28 -23.75
C GLY A 116 0.59 15.59 -23.34
N ARG A 117 1.08 16.78 -23.70
CA ARG A 117 2.44 17.26 -23.37
C ARG A 117 2.49 18.20 -22.16
N GLN A 118 1.34 18.54 -21.56
CA GLN A 118 1.23 19.46 -20.43
C GLN A 118 1.35 18.71 -19.11
N LEU A 119 2.55 18.22 -18.82
CA LEU A 119 2.82 17.36 -17.67
C LEU A 119 2.55 18.04 -16.32
N ALA A 120 2.65 19.38 -16.27
CA ALA A 120 2.30 20.21 -15.12
C ALA A 120 0.80 20.18 -14.76
N ASP A 121 -0.05 19.72 -15.69
CA ASP A 121 -1.50 19.61 -15.48
C ASP A 121 -1.92 18.18 -15.09
N LEU A 122 -0.98 17.22 -15.03
CA LEU A 122 -1.25 15.86 -14.60
C LEU A 122 -1.40 15.82 -13.06
N PRO A 123 -2.57 15.47 -12.51
CA PRO A 123 -2.76 15.30 -11.07
C PRO A 123 -1.95 14.13 -10.55
N ARG A 124 -0.95 14.43 -9.72
CA ARG A 124 -0.19 13.44 -8.97
C ARG A 124 -0.87 13.09 -7.67
N TYR A 125 -1.65 13.96 -7.04
CA TYR A 125 -2.55 13.52 -5.98
C TYR A 125 -3.84 12.99 -6.58
N LEU A 126 -4.13 11.71 -6.35
CA LEU A 126 -5.36 11.08 -6.82
C LEU A 126 -6.14 10.55 -5.63
N LEU A 127 -7.39 10.98 -5.51
CA LEU A 127 -8.32 10.39 -4.56
C LEU A 127 -9.30 9.47 -5.30
N ILE A 128 -9.29 8.19 -4.94
CA ILE A 128 -10.25 7.19 -5.39
C ILE A 128 -11.50 7.27 -4.51
N LEU A 129 -12.68 7.29 -5.13
CA LEU A 129 -13.95 7.16 -4.43
C LEU A 129 -14.58 5.79 -4.69
N GLY A 130 -15.02 5.13 -3.63
CA GLY A 130 -15.72 3.85 -3.70
C GLY A 130 -14.85 2.65 -3.36
N GLY A 131 -15.53 1.54 -3.05
CA GLY A 131 -14.93 0.25 -2.73
C GLY A 131 -14.21 -0.40 -3.92
N PRO A 132 -13.44 -1.47 -3.66
CA PRO A 132 -12.70 -2.18 -4.69
C PRO A 132 -13.57 -2.92 -5.72
N ASP A 133 -14.86 -3.08 -5.44
CA ASP A 133 -15.86 -3.58 -6.39
C ASP A 133 -16.25 -2.52 -7.44
N LEU A 134 -16.11 -1.24 -7.10
CA LEU A 134 -16.37 -0.11 -7.98
C LEU A 134 -15.10 0.39 -8.69
N VAL A 135 -13.98 0.45 -7.98
CA VAL A 135 -12.66 0.84 -8.51
C VAL A 135 -11.62 -0.14 -8.01
N SER A 136 -11.06 -0.99 -8.87
CA SER A 136 -10.27 -2.16 -8.44
C SER A 136 -9.04 -1.83 -7.58
N TRP A 137 -8.60 -2.81 -6.78
CA TRP A 137 -7.34 -2.69 -6.04
C TRP A 137 -6.15 -2.62 -7.00
N GLU A 138 -6.20 -3.40 -8.08
CA GLU A 138 -5.20 -3.46 -9.13
C GLU A 138 -4.93 -2.07 -9.70
N LEU A 139 -5.97 -1.27 -9.97
CA LEU A 139 -5.80 0.11 -10.43
C LEU A 139 -5.11 0.99 -9.38
N GLN A 140 -5.54 0.91 -8.12
CA GLN A 140 -4.92 1.70 -7.04
C GLN A 140 -3.44 1.35 -6.84
N GLN A 141 -3.11 0.05 -6.81
CA GLN A 141 -1.75 -0.43 -6.60
C GLN A 141 -0.83 -0.02 -7.77
N MET A 142 -1.34 -0.09 -9.01
CA MET A 142 -0.58 0.38 -10.18
C MET A 142 -0.38 1.89 -10.16
N LEU A 143 -1.40 2.67 -9.79
CA LEU A 143 -1.27 4.12 -9.65
C LEU A 143 -0.32 4.51 -8.50
N GLY A 144 -0.25 3.74 -7.41
CA GLY A 144 0.62 4.01 -6.26
C GLY A 144 2.11 4.08 -6.59
N GLY A 145 2.55 3.40 -7.66
CA GLY A 145 3.92 3.50 -8.17
C GLY A 145 4.21 4.81 -8.95
N GLU A 146 3.18 5.57 -9.30
CA GLU A 146 3.25 6.72 -10.21
C GLU A 146 2.82 8.04 -9.55
N ALA A 147 1.80 7.95 -8.70
CA ALA A 147 1.05 9.05 -8.10
C ALA A 147 0.94 8.87 -6.57
N PHE A 148 0.49 9.93 -5.92
CA PHE A 148 0.13 10.00 -4.51
C PHE A 148 -1.35 9.63 -4.37
N VAL A 149 -1.63 8.33 -4.20
CA VAL A 149 -2.99 7.79 -4.28
C VAL A 149 -3.55 7.53 -2.89
N GLY A 150 -4.78 7.97 -2.63
CA GLY A 150 -5.57 7.56 -1.46
C GLY A 150 -6.98 7.13 -1.87
N ARG A 151 -7.68 6.38 -1.01
CA ARG A 151 -9.06 5.94 -1.25
C ARG A 151 -10.00 6.34 -0.11
N LEU A 152 -11.19 6.83 -0.47
CA LEU A 152 -12.34 6.87 0.43
C LEU A 152 -13.36 5.83 -0.01
N ALA A 153 -13.64 4.89 0.89
CA ALA A 153 -14.61 3.83 0.67
C ALA A 153 -15.29 3.54 2.01
N PHE A 154 -16.49 4.07 2.18
CA PHE A 154 -17.30 3.83 3.37
C PHE A 154 -18.51 2.97 3.04
N THR A 155 -18.71 1.92 3.82
CA THR A 155 -19.83 1.00 3.71
C THR A 155 -20.53 0.80 5.04
N ASP A 156 -21.85 0.64 5.01
CA ASP A 156 -22.65 0.26 6.18
C ASP A 156 -22.45 -1.23 6.56
N GLU A 157 -23.14 -1.68 7.60
CA GLU A 157 -23.03 -3.07 8.08
C GLU A 157 -23.52 -4.12 7.06
N ARG A 158 -24.30 -3.72 6.06
CA ARG A 158 -24.76 -4.59 4.95
C ARG A 158 -23.73 -4.63 3.82
N GLY A 159 -22.81 -3.65 3.78
CA GLY A 159 -21.83 -3.48 2.71
C GLY A 159 -22.30 -2.51 1.62
N ASP A 160 -23.39 -1.79 1.83
CA ASP A 160 -23.85 -0.73 0.92
C ASP A 160 -23.08 0.57 1.19
N VAL A 161 -22.97 1.45 0.19
CA VAL A 161 -22.24 2.73 0.33
C VAL A 161 -22.86 3.60 1.43
N ASP A 162 -22.04 4.01 2.39
CA ASP A 162 -22.42 4.98 3.43
C ASP A 162 -22.08 6.40 2.98
N GLU A 163 -23.04 7.07 2.33
CA GLU A 163 -22.87 8.43 1.82
C GLU A 163 -22.61 9.47 2.92
N GLN A 164 -23.16 9.27 4.13
CA GLN A 164 -23.00 10.21 5.25
C GLN A 164 -21.58 10.18 5.80
N ALA A 165 -20.93 9.02 5.77
CA ALA A 165 -19.53 8.88 6.17
C ALA A 165 -18.57 9.68 5.27
N TYR A 166 -18.86 9.82 3.96
CA TYR A 166 -18.06 10.70 3.08
C TYR A 166 -18.18 12.17 3.49
N GLU A 167 -19.40 12.65 3.74
CA GLU A 167 -19.65 14.03 4.18
C GLU A 167 -18.96 14.30 5.53
N ALA A 168 -19.08 13.36 6.48
CA ALA A 168 -18.44 13.45 7.79
C ALA A 168 -16.91 13.48 7.70
N TYR A 169 -16.32 12.62 6.86
CA TYR A 169 -14.88 12.61 6.61
C TYR A 169 -14.41 13.95 6.01
N VAL A 170 -15.10 14.47 5.00
CA VAL A 170 -14.75 15.75 4.36
C VAL A 170 -14.86 16.92 5.35
N ALA A 171 -15.94 16.97 6.13
CA ALA A 171 -16.13 18.00 7.15
C ALA A 171 -15.00 17.97 8.19
N LYS A 172 -14.60 16.76 8.64
CA LYS A 172 -13.45 16.56 9.53
C LYS A 172 -12.14 17.02 8.89
N LEU A 173 -11.86 16.59 7.65
CA LEU A 173 -10.63 16.95 6.94
C LEU A 173 -10.48 18.46 6.82
N LEU A 174 -11.52 19.16 6.33
CA LEU A 174 -11.49 20.60 6.16
C LEU A 174 -11.37 21.35 7.49
N ARG A 175 -11.92 20.80 8.58
CA ARG A 175 -11.74 21.35 9.93
C ARG A 175 -10.27 21.29 10.35
N TRP A 176 -9.63 20.14 10.18
CA TRP A 176 -8.21 19.97 10.51
C TRP A 176 -7.30 20.82 9.62
N GLU A 177 -7.59 20.98 8.33
CA GLU A 177 -6.80 21.84 7.45
C GLU A 177 -6.81 23.31 7.90
N ARG A 178 -7.92 23.79 8.48
CA ARG A 178 -7.98 25.16 9.05
C ARG A 178 -7.17 25.34 10.32
N GLN A 179 -6.91 24.24 11.05
CA GLN A 179 -6.16 24.22 12.32
C GLN A 179 -4.68 23.89 12.12
N GLY A 180 -4.28 23.51 10.90
CA GLY A 180 -3.03 22.80 10.61
C GLY A 180 -1.76 23.48 11.13
N GLU A 181 -1.61 24.79 11.00
CA GLU A 181 -0.40 25.49 11.47
C GLU A 181 -0.22 25.40 12.99
N GLU A 182 -1.31 25.54 13.75
CA GLU A 182 -1.27 25.42 15.21
C GLU A 182 -1.02 23.98 15.66
N GLU A 183 -1.56 23.00 14.94
CA GLU A 183 -1.37 21.57 15.21
C GLU A 183 0.06 21.10 14.89
N LEU A 184 0.61 21.53 13.74
CA LEU A 184 2.02 21.26 13.40
C LEU A 184 2.97 21.87 14.44
N ALA A 185 2.66 23.07 14.96
CA ALA A 185 3.47 23.73 15.98
C ALA A 185 3.49 22.99 17.33
N ARG A 186 2.43 22.24 17.66
CA ARG A 186 2.38 21.42 18.89
C ARG A 186 3.24 20.15 18.81
N GLY A 187 3.56 19.71 17.60
CA GLY A 187 4.34 18.51 17.32
C GLY A 187 3.54 17.22 17.48
N ALA A 188 3.73 16.28 16.54
CA ALA A 188 3.01 15.01 16.53
C ALA A 188 3.53 14.05 17.63
N SER A 189 2.63 13.33 18.30
CA SER A 189 3.00 12.15 19.10
C SER A 189 3.23 10.96 18.19
N ALA A 190 4.34 10.23 18.34
CA ALA A 190 4.61 8.98 17.62
C ALA A 190 4.42 7.78 18.56
N ILE A 191 3.48 6.90 18.22
CA ILE A 191 3.15 5.68 18.97
C ILE A 191 3.52 4.47 18.12
N LEU A 192 4.36 3.60 18.65
CA LEU A 192 4.68 2.29 18.10
C LEU A 192 4.01 1.21 18.96
N TYR A 193 3.21 0.35 18.35
CA TYR A 193 2.49 -0.71 19.06
C TYR A 193 2.75 -2.07 18.42
N THR A 194 3.10 -3.08 19.24
CA THR A 194 3.17 -4.48 18.80
C THR A 194 2.24 -5.35 19.64
N ALA A 195 1.28 -6.03 19.01
CA ALA A 195 0.43 -7.02 19.68
C ALA A 195 1.21 -8.33 19.88
N ARG A 196 2.10 -8.38 20.89
CA ARG A 196 3.06 -9.48 21.19
C ARG A 196 2.39 -10.81 21.57
N ASP A 197 1.58 -11.38 20.66
CA ASP A 197 0.72 -12.55 20.84
C ASP A 197 1.48 -13.89 20.97
N GLY A 198 2.82 -13.86 21.00
CA GLY A 198 3.68 -15.02 21.16
C GLY A 198 3.90 -15.86 19.89
N THR A 199 3.35 -15.44 18.74
CA THR A 199 3.62 -16.11 17.46
C THR A 199 4.99 -15.73 16.88
N GLY A 200 5.57 -16.61 16.07
CA GLY A 200 6.85 -16.37 15.41
C GLY A 200 6.82 -15.15 14.48
N ALA A 201 5.75 -14.97 13.71
CA ALA A 201 5.62 -13.84 12.79
C ALA A 201 5.67 -12.48 13.50
N ILE A 202 4.99 -12.35 14.65
CA ILE A 202 5.03 -11.12 15.45
C ILE A 202 6.38 -10.94 16.14
N ALA A 203 7.00 -12.03 16.60
CA ALA A 203 8.36 -11.97 17.14
C ALA A 203 9.35 -11.44 16.08
N GLU A 204 9.33 -12.00 14.87
CA GLU A 204 10.16 -11.58 13.74
C GLU A 204 9.91 -10.11 13.35
N GLY A 205 8.65 -9.70 13.22
CA GLY A 205 8.30 -8.32 12.92
C GLY A 205 8.73 -7.35 14.01
N HIS A 206 8.60 -7.73 15.28
CA HIS A 206 9.07 -6.88 16.37
C HIS A 206 10.60 -6.72 16.36
N GLU A 207 11.35 -7.82 16.22
CA GLU A 207 12.82 -7.80 16.24
C GLU A 207 13.41 -7.11 15.01
N HIS A 208 12.85 -7.33 13.82
CA HIS A 208 13.47 -6.89 12.57
C HIS A 208 12.84 -5.63 11.95
N LEU A 209 11.69 -5.17 12.45
CA LEU A 209 11.04 -3.95 11.99
C LEU A 209 10.79 -2.96 13.14
N MET A 210 10.02 -3.33 14.16
CA MET A 210 9.59 -2.37 15.19
C MET A 210 10.75 -1.83 16.03
N LYS A 211 11.62 -2.71 16.56
CA LYS A 211 12.80 -2.32 17.34
C LYS A 211 13.79 -1.45 16.55
N PRO A 212 14.19 -1.82 15.32
CA PRO A 212 15.05 -0.96 14.49
C PRO A 212 14.41 0.39 14.16
N LEU A 213 13.11 0.43 13.84
CA LEU A 213 12.40 1.69 13.58
C LEU A 213 12.43 2.62 14.79
N ARG A 214 12.15 2.10 15.99
CA ARG A 214 12.25 2.86 17.23
C ARG A 214 13.67 3.41 17.41
N SER A 215 14.68 2.55 17.29
CA SER A 215 16.09 2.94 17.46
C SER A 215 16.50 4.02 16.45
N ALA A 216 16.06 3.90 15.20
CA ALA A 216 16.31 4.89 14.15
C ALA A 216 15.60 6.22 14.43
N ALA A 217 14.33 6.18 14.85
CA ALA A 217 13.57 7.36 15.23
C ALA A 217 14.21 8.10 16.42
N GLU A 218 14.65 7.38 17.46
CA GLU A 218 15.38 7.95 18.59
C GLU A 218 16.71 8.59 18.15
N ALA A 219 17.46 7.93 17.26
CA ALA A 219 18.70 8.46 16.71
C ALA A 219 18.48 9.74 15.88
N LEU A 220 17.39 9.80 15.10
CA LEU A 220 17.02 10.98 14.33
C LEU A 220 16.51 12.12 15.23
N ARG A 221 15.74 11.79 16.28
CA ARG A 221 15.24 12.76 17.27
C ARG A 221 16.39 13.45 18.00
N ARG A 222 17.43 12.69 18.42
CA ARG A 222 18.67 13.25 19.00
C ARG A 222 19.42 14.20 18.06
N LYS A 223 19.23 14.06 16.74
CA LYS A 223 19.81 14.92 15.70
C LYS A 223 18.86 16.06 15.27
N GLY A 224 17.69 16.21 15.89
CA GLY A 224 16.67 17.19 15.47
C GLY A 224 16.02 16.90 14.11
N ARG A 225 16.11 15.66 13.62
CA ARG A 225 15.60 15.24 12.29
C ARG A 225 14.32 14.40 12.34
N PHE A 226 13.71 14.30 13.53
CA PHE A 226 12.45 13.62 13.79
C PHE A 226 11.68 14.46 14.82
N PRO A 227 10.88 15.45 14.38
CA PRO A 227 10.28 16.47 15.26
C PRO A 227 9.00 15.98 15.97
N ALA A 228 8.98 14.72 16.43
CA ALA A 228 7.89 14.22 17.26
C ALA A 228 8.00 14.78 18.68
N ALA A 229 6.88 15.25 19.22
CA ALA A 229 6.79 15.74 20.61
C ALA A 229 7.17 14.62 21.60
N ASP A 230 6.64 13.43 21.35
CA ASP A 230 6.99 12.22 22.09
C ASP A 230 7.10 10.99 21.15
N LEU A 231 7.86 9.99 21.59
CA LEU A 231 8.01 8.70 20.94
C LEU A 231 7.80 7.60 21.97
N VAL A 232 6.66 6.91 21.87
CA VAL A 232 6.22 5.88 22.81
C VAL A 232 6.18 4.53 22.12
N GLU A 233 6.71 3.51 22.79
CA GLU A 233 6.56 2.11 22.39
C GLU A 233 5.68 1.37 23.41
N ILE A 234 4.66 0.68 22.92
CA ILE A 234 3.74 -0.15 23.68
C ILE A 234 3.93 -1.60 23.24
N GLY A 235 4.07 -2.52 24.20
CA GLY A 235 4.50 -3.89 23.94
C GLY A 235 6.00 -4.00 23.64
N GLY A 236 6.80 -3.00 24.04
CA GLY A 236 8.25 -3.05 24.05
C GLY A 236 8.82 -3.84 25.24
N GLY A 237 10.12 -4.13 25.22
CA GLY A 237 10.82 -4.86 26.28
C GLY A 237 11.16 -6.32 25.93
N GLU A 238 11.86 -7.00 26.83
CA GLU A 238 12.27 -8.39 26.67
C GLU A 238 11.32 -9.35 27.39
N GLY A 239 11.21 -10.58 26.89
CA GLY A 239 10.43 -11.65 27.51
C GLY A 239 9.08 -11.92 26.83
N ARG A 240 8.31 -12.80 27.48
CA ARG A 240 6.95 -13.20 27.06
C ARG A 240 5.92 -12.46 27.90
N PHE A 241 4.86 -12.00 27.25
CA PHE A 241 3.72 -11.35 27.89
C PHE A 241 2.57 -12.34 28.06
N SER A 242 1.93 -12.29 29.24
CA SER A 242 0.68 -12.98 29.51
C SER A 242 -0.48 -12.36 28.70
N ASP A 243 -1.63 -13.01 28.64
CA ASP A 243 -2.78 -12.44 27.92
C ASP A 243 -3.34 -11.19 28.63
N ASP A 244 -3.25 -11.12 29.96
CA ASP A 244 -3.61 -9.93 30.74
C ASP A 244 -2.70 -8.74 30.41
N ASP A 245 -1.37 -8.96 30.31
CA ASP A 245 -0.42 -7.92 29.87
C ASP A 245 -0.75 -7.41 28.47
N LEU A 246 -1.16 -8.30 27.55
CA LEU A 246 -1.51 -7.93 26.18
C LEU A 246 -2.81 -7.10 26.12
N LEU A 247 -3.79 -7.43 26.97
CA LEU A 247 -5.01 -6.66 27.13
C LEU A 247 -4.71 -5.27 27.70
N ASP A 248 -3.89 -5.18 28.75
CA ASP A 248 -3.45 -3.91 29.34
C ASP A 248 -2.73 -3.03 28.31
N HIS A 249 -1.83 -3.61 27.50
CA HIS A 249 -1.19 -2.90 26.39
C HIS A 249 -2.20 -2.39 25.35
N ALA A 250 -3.24 -3.15 25.03
CA ALA A 250 -4.29 -2.70 24.11
C ALA A 250 -5.14 -1.56 24.71
N HIS A 251 -5.40 -1.60 26.02
CA HIS A 251 -6.05 -0.50 26.73
C HIS A 251 -5.18 0.75 26.76
N ASP A 252 -3.86 0.63 26.98
CA ASP A 252 -2.91 1.74 26.91
C ASP A 252 -2.84 2.33 25.50
N LEU A 253 -2.83 1.49 24.47
CA LEU A 253 -2.90 1.92 23.07
C LEU A 253 -4.14 2.79 22.83
N LEU A 254 -5.33 2.32 23.21
CA LEU A 254 -6.58 3.06 22.99
C LEU A 254 -6.58 4.38 23.78
N ALA A 255 -6.12 4.36 25.03
CA ALA A 255 -6.06 5.56 25.88
C ALA A 255 -5.08 6.62 25.35
N ARG A 256 -3.93 6.19 24.79
CA ARG A 256 -2.95 7.09 24.17
C ARG A 256 -3.44 7.61 22.83
N ALA A 257 -3.99 6.75 21.98
CA ALA A 257 -4.54 7.14 20.69
C ALA A 257 -5.67 8.17 20.84
N GLU A 258 -6.50 8.07 21.89
CA GLU A 258 -7.53 9.07 22.20
C GLU A 258 -6.98 10.47 22.47
N ARG A 259 -5.76 10.57 23.03
CA ARG A 259 -5.10 11.83 23.40
C ARG A 259 -4.08 12.32 22.35
N ALA A 260 -3.70 11.47 21.41
CA ALA A 260 -2.67 11.74 20.41
C ALA A 260 -3.22 12.59 19.24
N GLU A 261 -3.51 13.85 19.51
CA GLU A 261 -3.89 14.83 18.49
C GLU A 261 -2.76 15.02 17.46
N ALA A 262 -3.11 14.98 16.17
CA ALA A 262 -2.17 14.99 15.05
C ALA A 262 -1.06 13.92 15.15
N GLY A 263 -1.34 12.80 15.83
CA GLY A 263 -0.35 11.75 16.09
C GLY A 263 -0.09 10.81 14.91
N LEU A 264 1.06 10.13 14.96
CA LEU A 264 1.39 8.97 14.14
C LEU A 264 1.24 7.71 14.99
N LEU A 265 0.43 6.76 14.53
CA LEU A 265 0.37 5.41 15.10
C LEU A 265 0.92 4.42 14.09
N PHE A 266 1.98 3.68 14.43
CA PHE A 266 2.35 2.45 13.74
C PHE A 266 1.98 1.27 14.64
N SER A 267 0.96 0.51 14.24
CA SER A 267 0.61 -0.76 14.90
C SER A 267 1.00 -1.97 14.07
N MET A 268 1.52 -3.01 14.73
CA MET A 268 1.77 -4.34 14.17
C MET A 268 0.98 -5.41 14.92
N SER A 269 0.20 -6.18 14.18
CA SER A 269 -0.55 -7.32 14.70
C SER A 269 -0.82 -8.35 13.59
N HIS A 270 -1.42 -9.48 13.96
CA HIS A 270 -2.19 -10.25 12.98
C HIS A 270 -3.50 -9.51 12.69
N GLY A 271 -3.98 -9.65 11.45
CA GLY A 271 -5.37 -9.33 11.11
C GLY A 271 -6.21 -10.61 11.17
N LEU A 272 -7.47 -10.49 11.59
CA LEU A 272 -8.34 -11.66 11.60
C LEU A 272 -8.57 -12.17 10.18
N GLY A 273 -8.22 -13.45 9.97
CA GLY A 273 -8.47 -14.18 8.73
C GLY A 273 -9.58 -15.21 8.88
N LEU A 274 -9.49 -16.28 8.09
CA LEU A 274 -10.47 -17.36 8.07
C LEU A 274 -10.72 -17.97 9.47
N PRO A 275 -11.98 -18.15 9.89
CA PRO A 275 -12.30 -18.83 11.14
C PRO A 275 -11.81 -20.29 11.15
N ALA A 276 -11.62 -20.85 12.35
CA ALA A 276 -11.18 -22.25 12.54
C ALA A 276 -12.16 -23.29 11.96
N SER A 277 -13.43 -22.93 11.78
CA SER A 277 -14.43 -23.74 11.05
C SER A 277 -14.13 -23.88 9.55
N GLY A 278 -13.13 -23.17 9.03
CA GLY A 278 -12.78 -23.11 7.61
C GLY A 278 -13.70 -22.22 6.78
N ARG A 279 -14.62 -21.47 7.40
CA ARG A 279 -15.53 -20.54 6.71
C ARG A 279 -16.09 -19.46 7.61
N TRP A 280 -16.34 -18.29 7.03
CA TRP A 280 -17.21 -17.28 7.60
C TRP A 280 -18.68 -17.75 7.61
N THR A 281 -19.47 -17.28 8.57
CA THR A 281 -20.90 -17.62 8.66
C THR A 281 -21.68 -16.95 7.52
N SER A 282 -21.29 -15.74 7.14
CA SER A 282 -21.83 -15.02 5.99
C SER A 282 -20.81 -14.02 5.41
N PRO A 283 -21.02 -13.52 4.17
CA PRO A 283 -20.20 -12.46 3.59
C PRO A 283 -20.20 -11.17 4.43
N GLU A 284 -21.31 -10.85 5.09
CA GLU A 284 -21.45 -9.68 5.97
C GLU A 284 -20.54 -9.82 7.20
N GLU A 285 -20.46 -11.03 7.78
CA GLU A 285 -19.56 -11.30 8.89
C GLU A 285 -18.10 -11.13 8.48
N GLN A 286 -17.73 -11.64 7.31
CA GLN A 286 -16.40 -11.48 6.73
C GLN A 286 -16.05 -10.00 6.57
N ARG A 287 -16.90 -9.20 5.92
CA ARG A 287 -16.67 -7.75 5.72
C ARG A 287 -16.51 -7.00 7.04
N ARG A 288 -17.27 -7.40 8.06
CA ARG A 288 -17.26 -6.74 9.38
C ARG A 288 -16.03 -7.08 10.23
N LEU A 289 -15.44 -8.26 10.06
CA LEU A 289 -14.41 -8.79 10.98
C LEU A 289 -13.04 -9.04 10.34
N GLN A 290 -12.97 -9.37 9.06
CA GLN A 290 -11.69 -9.67 8.42
C GLN A 290 -10.78 -8.44 8.45
N GLY A 291 -9.52 -8.65 8.83
CA GLY A 291 -8.54 -7.58 9.00
C GLY A 291 -8.58 -6.86 10.35
N ALA A 292 -9.52 -7.19 11.25
CA ALA A 292 -9.52 -6.64 12.60
C ALA A 292 -8.23 -7.01 13.37
N MET A 293 -7.79 -6.14 14.28
CA MET A 293 -6.52 -6.29 15.00
C MET A 293 -6.66 -7.38 16.07
N LYS A 294 -5.89 -8.47 15.93
CA LYS A 294 -5.77 -9.50 16.98
C LYS A 294 -4.82 -9.00 18.08
N ILE A 295 -5.23 -9.14 19.34
CA ILE A 295 -4.48 -8.64 20.50
C ILE A 295 -3.82 -9.79 21.28
N SER A 296 -4.57 -10.83 21.60
CA SER A 296 -4.14 -11.89 22.52
C SER A 296 -4.29 -13.29 21.91
N ARG A 297 -3.88 -14.30 22.67
CA ARG A 297 -4.07 -15.72 22.32
C ARG A 297 -5.50 -16.17 22.61
N SER A 298 -6.17 -15.52 23.57
CA SER A 298 -7.54 -15.79 24.02
C SER A 298 -8.63 -15.18 23.12
N ASN A 299 -8.32 -14.83 21.88
CA ASN A 299 -9.22 -14.24 20.88
C ASN A 299 -9.67 -12.78 21.16
N ASP A 300 -8.93 -12.06 21.99
CA ASP A 300 -9.14 -10.62 22.15
C ASP A 300 -8.73 -9.87 20.89
N ARG A 301 -9.49 -8.82 20.58
CA ARG A 301 -9.37 -8.08 19.33
C ARG A 301 -9.86 -6.65 19.45
N ILE A 302 -9.37 -5.79 18.58
CA ILE A 302 -9.97 -4.48 18.27
C ILE A 302 -10.59 -4.57 16.88
N ALA A 303 -11.92 -4.46 16.79
CA ALA A 303 -12.69 -4.43 15.57
C ALA A 303 -13.42 -3.08 15.41
N ALA A 304 -14.06 -2.85 14.25
CA ALA A 304 -14.77 -1.60 13.96
C ALA A 304 -15.69 -1.15 15.10
N LYS A 305 -16.53 -2.07 15.62
CA LYS A 305 -17.47 -1.78 16.71
C LYS A 305 -16.81 -1.18 17.97
N ASP A 306 -15.53 -1.48 18.21
CA ASP A 306 -14.82 -1.07 19.42
C ASP A 306 -14.30 0.39 19.31
N LEU A 307 -14.25 0.93 18.08
CA LEU A 307 -13.92 2.33 17.80
C LEU A 307 -15.16 3.21 17.58
N ARG A 308 -16.36 2.62 17.47
CA ARG A 308 -17.59 3.37 17.22
C ARG A 308 -17.89 4.33 18.38
N GLY A 309 -18.00 5.62 18.07
CA GLY A 309 -18.24 6.68 19.07
C GLY A 309 -17.04 6.99 19.99
N ARG A 310 -15.87 6.40 19.72
CA ARG A 310 -14.64 6.63 20.47
C ARG A 310 -13.76 7.63 19.69
N LYS A 311 -13.13 8.56 20.40
CA LYS A 311 -12.04 9.41 19.88
C LYS A 311 -10.79 8.53 19.70
N PHE A 312 -10.22 8.53 18.50
CA PHE A 312 -9.10 7.65 18.17
C PHE A 312 -8.19 8.32 17.14
N LEU A 313 -6.98 8.67 17.53
CA LEU A 313 -5.96 9.31 16.70
C LEU A 313 -6.47 10.54 15.91
N PRO A 314 -7.07 11.54 16.57
CA PRO A 314 -7.71 12.67 15.90
C PRO A 314 -6.70 13.45 15.06
N GLY A 315 -7.01 13.68 13.78
CA GLY A 315 -6.12 14.46 12.92
C GLY A 315 -4.88 13.69 12.44
N GLY A 316 -4.65 12.48 12.95
CA GLY A 316 -3.41 11.75 12.77
C GLY A 316 -3.40 10.79 11.58
N LEU A 317 -2.31 10.03 11.50
CA LEU A 317 -2.06 8.98 10.52
C LEU A 317 -1.85 7.64 11.22
N TRP A 318 -2.60 6.62 10.81
CA TRP A 318 -2.43 5.27 11.30
C TRP A 318 -1.79 4.38 10.23
N LEU A 319 -0.57 3.92 10.44
CA LEU A 319 0.03 2.83 9.68
C LEU A 319 -0.31 1.50 10.35
N PHE A 320 -1.14 0.70 9.69
CA PHE A 320 -1.69 -0.54 10.21
C PHE A 320 -1.11 -1.75 9.48
N PHE A 321 -0.09 -2.36 10.11
CA PHE A 321 0.52 -3.60 9.64
C PHE A 321 -0.27 -4.80 10.19
N ALA A 322 -1.12 -5.37 9.34
CA ALA A 322 -1.87 -6.59 9.61
C ALA A 322 -2.44 -7.15 8.29
N CYS A 323 -2.48 -8.48 8.14
CA CYS A 323 -3.12 -9.12 7.00
C CYS A 323 -4.57 -8.63 6.85
N PHE A 324 -4.96 -8.24 5.65
CA PHE A 324 -6.27 -7.67 5.34
C PHE A 324 -6.62 -6.38 6.11
N GLY A 325 -5.66 -5.74 6.80
CA GLY A 325 -5.90 -4.56 7.62
C GLY A 325 -6.39 -3.34 6.82
N GLY A 326 -6.05 -3.27 5.53
CA GLY A 326 -6.59 -2.31 4.56
C GLY A 326 -7.80 -2.88 3.78
N GLY A 327 -7.84 -4.19 3.53
CA GLY A 327 -8.96 -4.83 2.85
C GLY A 327 -8.64 -6.21 2.26
N ALA A 328 -9.64 -6.81 1.63
CA ALA A 328 -9.52 -8.09 0.96
C ALA A 328 -9.73 -7.93 -0.56
N PRO A 329 -8.80 -8.44 -1.40
CA PRO A 329 -8.98 -8.45 -2.84
C PRO A 329 -9.85 -9.63 -3.29
N ALA A 330 -10.34 -9.58 -4.52
CA ALA A 330 -11.09 -10.68 -5.11
C ALA A 330 -10.17 -11.88 -5.44
N ARG A 331 -8.89 -11.60 -5.71
CA ARG A 331 -7.86 -12.59 -6.04
C ARG A 331 -6.56 -12.20 -5.35
N SER A 332 -5.84 -13.18 -4.84
CA SER A 332 -4.53 -12.93 -4.25
C SER A 332 -3.44 -12.93 -5.32
N ALA A 333 -2.58 -11.90 -5.31
CA ALA A 333 -1.43 -11.80 -6.20
C ALA A 333 -0.29 -12.77 -5.81
N TYR A 334 -0.34 -13.35 -4.61
CA TYR A 334 0.70 -14.25 -4.08
C TYR A 334 0.56 -15.69 -4.55
N LEU A 335 -0.65 -16.15 -4.91
CA LEU A 335 -0.93 -17.56 -5.17
C LEU A 335 0.06 -18.22 -6.14
N PRO A 336 0.30 -17.68 -7.37
CA PRO A 336 1.17 -18.34 -8.33
C PRO A 336 2.61 -18.50 -7.81
N TRP A 337 3.08 -17.52 -7.03
CA TRP A 337 4.44 -17.49 -6.49
C TRP A 337 4.60 -18.43 -5.30
N LEU A 338 3.58 -18.53 -4.44
CA LEU A 338 3.56 -19.50 -3.34
C LEU A 338 3.53 -20.94 -3.86
N GLU A 339 2.77 -21.23 -4.92
CA GLU A 339 2.77 -22.54 -5.58
C GLU A 339 4.14 -22.86 -6.20
N GLN A 340 4.79 -21.87 -6.82
CA GLN A 340 6.14 -22.03 -7.36
C GLN A 340 7.18 -22.27 -6.26
N LEU A 341 7.13 -21.55 -5.13
CA LEU A 341 8.02 -21.77 -3.99
C LEU A 341 7.81 -23.15 -3.36
N ALA A 342 6.56 -23.60 -3.24
CA ALA A 342 6.23 -24.92 -2.75
C ALA A 342 6.77 -26.03 -3.68
N ALA A 343 6.64 -25.85 -5.00
CA ALA A 343 7.21 -26.78 -5.99
C ALA A 343 8.74 -26.88 -5.92
N LEU A 344 9.42 -25.85 -5.39
CA LEU A 344 10.87 -25.83 -5.14
C LEU A 344 11.25 -26.36 -3.75
N GLY A 345 10.30 -26.79 -2.93
CA GLY A 345 10.55 -27.24 -1.54
C GLY A 345 10.94 -26.10 -0.58
N LEU A 346 10.67 -24.85 -0.95
CA LEU A 346 11.00 -23.65 -0.17
C LEU A 346 9.82 -23.12 0.64
N HIS A 347 8.66 -23.80 0.58
CA HIS A 347 7.46 -23.49 1.33
C HIS A 347 6.61 -24.76 1.53
N ASP A 348 5.96 -24.90 2.69
CA ASP A 348 5.28 -26.13 3.12
C ASP A 348 3.96 -26.44 2.39
N GLY A 349 3.71 -25.87 1.21
CA GLY A 349 2.58 -26.25 0.34
C GLY A 349 1.18 -25.78 0.74
N HIS A 350 1.01 -25.00 1.81
CA HIS A 350 -0.30 -24.52 2.29
C HIS A 350 -0.87 -23.31 1.52
N ALA A 351 -0.39 -23.04 0.29
CA ALA A 351 -0.80 -21.90 -0.53
C ALA A 351 -2.31 -21.85 -0.80
N ARG A 352 -2.99 -23.01 -0.84
CA ARG A 352 -4.45 -23.07 -1.02
C ARG A 352 -5.26 -22.56 0.18
N THR A 353 -4.70 -22.60 1.39
CA THR A 353 -5.35 -22.04 2.59
C THR A 353 -5.48 -20.52 2.49
N VAL A 354 -4.58 -19.85 1.76
CA VAL A 354 -4.65 -18.42 1.46
C VAL A 354 -5.94 -18.07 0.71
N LEU A 355 -6.32 -18.86 -0.29
CA LEU A 355 -7.52 -18.61 -1.08
C LEU A 355 -8.81 -18.75 -0.28
N SER A 356 -8.82 -19.63 0.72
CA SER A 356 -10.00 -19.80 1.57
C SER A 356 -10.29 -18.58 2.44
N ALA A 357 -9.32 -17.67 2.63
CA ALA A 357 -9.54 -16.41 3.33
C ALA A 357 -10.06 -15.28 2.42
N LEU A 358 -10.07 -15.44 1.10
CA LEU A 358 -10.57 -14.44 0.15
C LEU A 358 -12.10 -14.49 0.03
N PRO A 359 -12.75 -13.42 -0.47
CA PRO A 359 -14.14 -13.48 -0.93
C PRO A 359 -14.32 -14.62 -1.95
N ARG A 360 -15.45 -15.32 -1.89
CA ARG A 360 -15.77 -16.40 -2.82
C ARG A 360 -16.12 -15.87 -4.20
N GLU A 361 -16.18 -16.76 -5.18
CA GLU A 361 -16.72 -16.43 -6.49
C GLU A 361 -18.13 -15.86 -6.37
N GLY A 362 -18.34 -14.67 -6.95
CA GLY A 362 -19.59 -13.92 -6.84
C GLY A 362 -19.70 -13.00 -5.61
N GLU A 363 -18.80 -13.12 -4.63
CA GLU A 363 -18.68 -12.17 -3.53
C GLU A 363 -17.74 -11.02 -3.91
N ARG A 364 -17.96 -9.85 -3.31
CA ARG A 364 -17.24 -8.63 -3.67
C ARG A 364 -15.97 -8.47 -2.85
N PRO A 365 -14.86 -7.95 -3.44
CA PRO A 365 -13.74 -7.43 -2.66
C PRO A 365 -14.21 -6.27 -1.79
N PHE A 366 -13.48 -5.96 -0.72
CA PHE A 366 -13.88 -4.89 0.21
C PHE A 366 -12.70 -4.22 0.92
N VAL A 367 -12.93 -3.00 1.39
CA VAL A 367 -12.05 -2.29 2.35
C VAL A 367 -12.38 -2.80 3.75
N ALA A 368 -11.39 -3.01 4.62
CA ALA A 368 -11.63 -3.55 5.96
C ALA A 368 -12.50 -2.61 6.82
N ALA A 369 -13.41 -3.15 7.63
CA ALA A 369 -14.34 -2.33 8.41
C ALA A 369 -13.66 -1.48 9.50
N LEU A 370 -12.56 -1.96 10.09
CA LEU A 370 -11.84 -1.27 11.16
C LEU A 370 -11.26 0.11 10.72
N PRO A 371 -10.46 0.22 9.63
CA PRO A 371 -10.00 1.52 9.16
C PRO A 371 -11.13 2.40 8.66
N GLN A 372 -12.17 1.85 8.01
CA GLN A 372 -13.35 2.61 7.61
C GLN A 372 -14.02 3.30 8.79
N GLN A 373 -14.25 2.57 9.89
CA GLN A 373 -14.88 3.12 11.09
C GLN A 373 -14.01 4.17 11.78
N ALA A 374 -12.68 4.00 11.77
CA ALA A 374 -11.75 5.00 12.28
C ALA A 374 -11.80 6.28 11.40
N LEU A 375 -11.73 6.14 10.08
CA LEU A 375 -11.77 7.26 9.14
C LEU A 375 -13.13 7.97 9.12
N ALA A 376 -14.25 7.28 9.27
CA ALA A 376 -15.57 7.91 9.31
C ALA A 376 -15.82 8.70 10.62
N SER A 377 -15.09 8.40 11.69
CA SER A 377 -15.25 9.09 12.98
C SER A 377 -14.87 10.58 12.87
N PRO A 378 -15.71 11.52 13.36
CA PRO A 378 -15.39 12.94 13.42
C PRO A 378 -14.13 13.27 14.22
N ASP A 379 -13.77 12.42 15.18
CA ASP A 379 -12.57 12.51 16.02
C ASP A 379 -11.58 11.37 15.75
N GLY A 380 -11.62 10.86 14.50
CA GLY A 380 -10.74 9.83 13.98
C GLY A 380 -9.49 10.37 13.26
N PRO A 381 -8.62 9.48 12.75
CA PRO A 381 -7.50 9.85 11.89
C PRO A 381 -7.96 10.48 10.58
N LEU A 382 -7.05 11.20 9.93
CA LEU A 382 -7.25 11.73 8.58
C LEU A 382 -6.80 10.73 7.51
N GLY A 383 -5.99 9.73 7.85
CA GLY A 383 -5.50 8.72 6.92
C GLY A 383 -5.16 7.42 7.63
N VAL A 384 -5.30 6.31 6.91
CA VAL A 384 -4.86 5.00 7.36
C VAL A 384 -4.07 4.36 6.21
N ILE A 385 -2.82 4.00 6.46
CA ILE A 385 -2.06 3.15 5.53
C ILE A 385 -2.22 1.71 6.01
N GLY A 386 -3.02 0.93 5.30
CA GLY A 386 -3.32 -0.47 5.64
C GLY A 386 -2.81 -1.42 4.56
N HIS A 387 -2.67 -2.70 4.91
CA HIS A 387 -2.24 -3.73 3.97
C HIS A 387 -3.44 -4.50 3.40
N VAL A 388 -3.52 -4.60 2.08
CA VAL A 388 -4.53 -5.38 1.36
C VAL A 388 -3.98 -6.77 1.06
N ASP A 389 -4.81 -7.81 1.27
CA ASP A 389 -4.38 -9.22 1.16
C ASP A 389 -3.49 -9.66 2.33
N LEU A 390 -2.72 -10.74 2.15
CA LEU A 390 -1.78 -11.25 3.14
C LEU A 390 -0.56 -10.35 3.29
N SER A 391 -0.29 -9.90 4.51
CA SER A 391 0.94 -9.21 4.87
C SER A 391 2.03 -10.20 5.23
N TRP A 392 3.23 -9.95 4.73
CA TRP A 392 4.37 -10.83 4.94
C TRP A 392 5.57 -10.09 5.50
N THR A 393 6.62 -10.84 5.83
CA THR A 393 7.88 -10.23 6.26
C THR A 393 8.69 -9.65 5.10
N TRP A 394 8.34 -9.98 3.85
CA TRP A 394 9.05 -9.50 2.64
C TRP A 394 9.07 -7.98 2.49
N SER A 395 8.10 -7.27 3.04
CA SER A 395 8.08 -5.81 3.10
C SER A 395 9.23 -5.23 3.92
N PHE A 396 9.76 -5.96 4.92
CA PHE A 396 10.83 -5.50 5.81
C PHE A 396 12.00 -6.49 5.98
N GLN A 397 12.07 -7.56 5.19
CA GLN A 397 13.18 -8.50 5.13
C GLN A 397 13.47 -8.89 3.69
N ASP A 398 14.76 -8.93 3.33
CA ASP A 398 15.21 -9.50 2.06
C ASP A 398 15.52 -10.99 2.24
N GLY A 399 15.02 -11.79 1.30
CA GLY A 399 15.43 -13.17 1.05
C GLY A 399 14.67 -14.23 1.84
N ILE A 400 13.96 -15.11 1.11
CA ILE A 400 13.95 -16.54 1.44
C ILE A 400 15.39 -17.02 1.43
N ALA A 401 15.76 -17.87 2.38
CA ALA A 401 17.03 -18.61 2.40
C ALA A 401 17.43 -18.99 0.97
N THR A 402 18.34 -18.22 0.38
CA THR A 402 18.98 -18.64 -0.86
C THR A 402 19.60 -20.02 -0.58
N ALA A 403 19.78 -20.86 -1.60
CA ALA A 403 20.42 -22.16 -1.44
C ALA A 403 21.84 -22.10 -0.82
N GLY A 404 22.36 -20.91 -0.45
CA GLY A 404 23.57 -20.66 0.33
C GLY A 404 23.37 -20.24 1.80
N GLY A 405 22.17 -20.30 2.39
CA GLY A 405 21.99 -20.29 3.85
C GLY A 405 22.24 -18.97 4.60
N GLY A 406 22.17 -17.82 3.93
CA GLY A 406 22.26 -16.52 4.61
C GLY A 406 20.99 -16.18 5.40
N ALA A 407 21.14 -15.59 6.60
CA ALA A 407 20.01 -15.06 7.37
C ALA A 407 19.28 -13.94 6.60
N PRO A 408 17.94 -13.83 6.72
CA PRO A 408 17.18 -12.73 6.12
C PRO A 408 17.76 -11.38 6.54
N ARG A 409 17.90 -10.45 5.60
CA ARG A 409 18.51 -9.14 5.90
C ARG A 409 17.41 -8.12 6.19
N PRO A 410 17.34 -7.51 7.39
CA PRO A 410 16.33 -6.53 7.73
C PRO A 410 16.33 -5.32 6.78
N ARG A 411 15.15 -4.78 6.51
CA ARG A 411 14.84 -3.64 5.62
C ARG A 411 13.87 -2.65 6.27
N HIS A 412 14.03 -2.40 7.57
CA HIS A 412 13.19 -1.45 8.31
C HIS A 412 13.24 -0.03 7.72
N GLU A 413 14.32 0.33 7.00
CA GLU A 413 14.45 1.60 6.29
C GLU A 413 13.31 1.84 5.30
N ARG A 414 12.64 0.78 4.80
CA ARG A 414 11.48 0.89 3.90
C ARG A 414 10.26 1.58 4.55
N PHE A 415 10.18 1.56 5.87
CA PHE A 415 9.14 2.24 6.65
C PHE A 415 9.67 3.47 7.39
N GLN A 416 10.97 3.56 7.63
CA GLN A 416 11.59 4.64 8.39
C GLN A 416 11.29 6.02 7.79
N GLU A 417 11.37 6.12 6.46
CA GLU A 417 11.16 7.39 5.77
C GLU A 417 9.68 7.81 5.74
N ALA A 418 8.75 6.85 5.71
CA ALA A 418 7.32 7.13 5.89
C ALA A 418 7.06 7.70 7.29
N LEU A 419 7.64 7.10 8.34
CA LEU A 419 7.49 7.58 9.72
C LEU A 419 8.05 8.99 9.87
N ARG A 420 9.25 9.22 9.33
CA ARG A 420 9.89 10.54 9.33
C ARG A 420 9.03 11.55 8.58
N SER A 421 8.52 11.19 7.40
CA SER A 421 7.71 12.09 6.59
C SER A 421 6.40 12.47 7.29
N ALA A 422 5.73 11.51 7.93
CA ALA A 422 4.51 11.75 8.69
C ALA A 422 4.73 12.75 9.84
N VAL A 423 5.76 12.57 10.67
CA VAL A 423 6.01 13.48 11.80
C VAL A 423 6.53 14.85 11.36
N ASN A 424 7.05 14.98 10.13
CA ASN A 424 7.40 16.28 9.55
C ASN A 424 6.19 17.01 8.93
N GLY A 425 4.98 16.43 9.04
CA GLY A 425 3.76 17.06 8.54
C GLY A 425 3.59 17.00 7.02
N HIS A 426 4.30 16.08 6.34
CA HIS A 426 4.08 15.86 4.91
C HIS A 426 2.66 15.32 4.65
N ARG A 427 2.10 15.66 3.49
CA ARG A 427 0.81 15.14 3.04
C ARG A 427 0.87 13.61 2.97
N PHE A 428 -0.21 12.94 3.36
CA PHE A 428 -0.20 11.47 3.48
C PHE A 428 0.06 10.72 2.19
N GLY A 429 -0.27 11.29 1.03
CA GLY A 429 0.12 10.73 -0.25
C GLY A 429 1.65 10.68 -0.47
N VAL A 430 2.40 11.65 0.09
CA VAL A 430 3.88 11.62 0.10
C VAL A 430 4.36 10.54 1.06
N VAL A 431 3.79 10.49 2.26
CA VAL A 431 4.13 9.48 3.29
C VAL A 431 3.94 8.07 2.77
N HIS A 432 2.80 7.78 2.12
CA HIS A 432 2.51 6.49 1.49
C HIS A 432 3.50 6.18 0.37
N HIS A 433 3.84 7.19 -0.44
CA HIS A 433 4.76 7.01 -1.56
C HIS A 433 6.20 6.66 -1.13
N GLU A 434 6.63 7.01 0.09
CA GLU A 434 7.92 6.55 0.62
C GLU A 434 7.98 5.00 0.64
N ILE A 435 6.89 4.33 1.01
CA ILE A 435 6.78 2.86 0.96
C ILE A 435 6.65 2.38 -0.48
N ALA A 436 5.75 3.02 -1.25
CA ALA A 436 5.50 2.63 -2.64
C ALA A 436 6.72 2.85 -3.56
N SER A 437 7.67 3.70 -3.20
CA SER A 437 8.88 3.93 -3.99
C SER A 437 9.77 2.68 -4.10
N PHE A 438 9.79 1.83 -3.06
CA PHE A 438 10.56 0.59 -3.04
C PHE A 438 10.01 -0.45 -4.02
N PHE A 439 8.70 -0.41 -4.32
CA PHE A 439 8.13 -1.24 -5.38
C PHE A 439 8.84 -1.00 -6.72
N GLY A 440 9.13 0.27 -7.07
CA GLY A 440 9.86 0.60 -8.28
C GLY A 440 11.30 0.09 -8.29
N GLU A 441 11.94 -0.04 -7.11
CA GLU A 441 13.25 -0.68 -6.99
C GLU A 441 13.20 -2.17 -7.28
N ILE A 442 12.21 -2.87 -6.70
CA ILE A 442 12.03 -4.31 -6.93
C ILE A 442 11.67 -4.59 -8.39
N ASP A 443 10.84 -3.75 -9.03
CA ASP A 443 10.50 -3.87 -10.45
C ASP A 443 11.72 -3.74 -11.37
N ARG A 444 12.67 -2.86 -11.06
CA ARG A 444 13.94 -2.77 -11.80
C ARG A 444 14.75 -4.07 -11.69
N ASN A 445 14.80 -4.67 -10.49
CA ASN A 445 15.50 -5.93 -10.27
C ASN A 445 14.85 -7.10 -11.03
N LEU A 446 13.51 -7.17 -11.03
CA LEU A 446 12.76 -8.16 -11.80
C LEU A 446 12.99 -8.00 -13.31
N THR A 447 12.91 -6.77 -13.81
CA THR A 447 13.11 -6.47 -15.24
C THR A 447 14.52 -6.85 -15.70
N ALA A 448 15.55 -6.48 -14.93
CA ALA A 448 16.94 -6.84 -15.22
C ALA A 448 17.15 -8.36 -15.23
N MET A 449 16.45 -9.12 -14.38
CA MET A 449 16.49 -10.59 -14.42
C MET A 449 15.87 -11.14 -15.71
N TYR A 450 14.72 -10.63 -16.13
CA TYR A 450 14.08 -11.06 -17.37
C TYR A 450 14.90 -10.69 -18.62
N GLU A 451 15.53 -9.52 -18.66
CA GLU A 451 16.44 -9.12 -19.74
C GLU A 451 17.62 -10.08 -19.86
N LYS A 452 18.22 -10.47 -18.72
CA LYS A 452 19.31 -11.45 -18.69
C LYS A 452 18.86 -12.82 -19.22
N ASP A 453 17.65 -13.26 -18.87
CA ASP A 453 17.11 -14.52 -19.36
C ASP A 453 16.80 -14.48 -20.86
N ALA A 454 16.33 -13.33 -21.37
CA ALA A 454 16.12 -13.12 -22.80
C ALA A 454 17.45 -13.09 -23.59
N ALA A 455 18.52 -12.53 -23.01
CA ALA A 455 19.85 -12.45 -23.60
C ALA A 455 20.64 -13.77 -23.54
N SER A 456 20.20 -14.76 -22.74
CA SER A 456 20.81 -16.09 -22.67
C SER A 456 19.75 -17.19 -22.77
N PRO A 457 19.07 -17.33 -23.92
CA PRO A 457 18.09 -18.38 -24.13
C PRO A 457 18.78 -19.75 -24.03
N GLY A 458 18.41 -20.57 -23.06
CA GLY A 458 19.03 -21.89 -22.82
C GLY A 458 20.14 -21.91 -21.76
N GLY A 459 20.44 -20.78 -21.11
CA GLY A 459 21.20 -20.81 -19.85
C GLY A 459 20.44 -21.64 -18.82
N ALA A 460 21.14 -22.52 -18.08
CA ALA A 460 20.52 -23.38 -17.09
C ALA A 460 19.59 -22.58 -16.15
N ASP A 461 18.30 -22.90 -16.18
CA ASP A 461 17.29 -22.41 -15.24
C ASP A 461 17.51 -23.08 -13.88
N ASP A 462 18.57 -22.65 -13.20
CA ASP A 462 18.91 -23.20 -11.90
C ASP A 462 17.85 -22.80 -10.87
N GLY A 463 17.49 -23.72 -9.97
CA GLY A 463 16.45 -23.54 -8.96
C GLY A 463 16.68 -22.28 -8.11
N ALA A 464 17.94 -21.90 -7.88
CA ALA A 464 18.30 -20.66 -7.20
C ALA A 464 17.81 -19.39 -7.92
N ARG A 465 17.81 -19.37 -9.26
CA ARG A 465 17.31 -18.23 -10.05
C ARG A 465 15.80 -18.12 -9.98
N ARG A 466 15.08 -19.25 -10.07
CA ARG A 466 13.62 -19.30 -9.89
C ARG A 466 13.20 -18.87 -8.49
N ALA A 467 13.91 -19.35 -7.47
CA ALA A 467 13.69 -18.95 -6.08
C ALA A 467 13.89 -17.44 -5.89
N ARG A 468 14.98 -16.88 -6.43
CA ARG A 468 15.23 -15.43 -6.38
C ARG A 468 14.15 -14.62 -7.10
N ARG A 469 13.65 -15.12 -8.23
CA ARG A 469 12.57 -14.44 -8.97
C ARG A 469 11.27 -14.45 -8.17
N ALA A 470 10.89 -15.59 -7.60
CA ALA A 470 9.72 -15.71 -6.75
C ALA A 470 9.84 -14.81 -5.51
N ASP A 471 11.01 -14.76 -4.86
CA ASP A 471 11.29 -13.86 -3.73
C ASP A 471 11.09 -12.38 -4.10
N LEU A 472 11.63 -11.91 -5.23
CA LEU A 472 11.41 -10.54 -5.70
C LEU A 472 9.94 -10.26 -6.03
N TRP A 473 9.22 -11.23 -6.59
CA TRP A 473 7.77 -11.08 -6.79
C TRP A 473 7.01 -10.96 -5.46
N MET A 474 7.34 -11.78 -4.45
CA MET A 474 6.73 -11.65 -3.12
C MET A 474 6.99 -10.28 -2.50
N GLN A 475 8.24 -9.78 -2.57
CA GLN A 475 8.59 -8.43 -2.10
C GLN A 475 7.81 -7.34 -2.84
N ARG A 476 7.71 -7.45 -4.17
CA ARG A 476 6.96 -6.51 -4.98
C ARG A 476 5.49 -6.45 -4.56
N GLN A 477 4.84 -7.61 -4.45
CA GLN A 477 3.42 -7.67 -4.08
C GLN A 477 3.18 -7.13 -2.67
N ASP A 478 4.04 -7.49 -1.71
CA ASP A 478 3.91 -7.08 -0.31
C ASP A 478 4.09 -5.57 -0.11
N LEU A 479 5.01 -4.94 -0.86
CA LEU A 479 5.17 -3.48 -0.83
C LEU A 479 4.02 -2.75 -1.53
N SER A 480 3.53 -3.26 -2.68
CA SER A 480 2.39 -2.64 -3.39
C SER A 480 1.07 -2.77 -2.65
N ALA A 481 0.97 -3.72 -1.71
CA ALA A 481 -0.24 -4.00 -0.96
C ALA A 481 -0.53 -3.00 0.17
N TYR A 482 0.42 -2.13 0.53
CA TYR A 482 0.13 -0.99 1.38
C TYR A 482 -0.64 0.07 0.60
N VAL A 483 -1.85 0.39 1.06
CA VAL A 483 -2.75 1.38 0.44
C VAL A 483 -3.14 2.44 1.46
N LEU A 484 -3.33 3.68 0.98
CA LEU A 484 -3.84 4.82 1.76
C LEU A 484 -5.34 5.00 1.58
#